data_AF-A0A402C262-F1
#
_entry.id   AF-A0A402C262-F1
#
_cell.length_a   1.000
_cell.length_b   1.000
_cell.length_c   1.000
_cell.angle_alpha   90.00
_cell.angle_beta   90.00
_cell.angle_gamma   90.00
#
_symmetry.space_group_name_H-M   'P 1'
#
loop_
_entity.id
_entity.type
_entity.pdbx_description
1 polymer ?
#
loop_
_entity_poly.entity_id
_entity_poly.type
_entity_poly.pdbx_seq_one_letter_code
_entity_poly.pdbx_strand_id
1 'polypeptide(L)'
;MSTNEPAVELPTRRTCGAMDVHRRLLTESESYRIARSEIENQSIELEPLQSIAARGPVRIPVVVHVVSKTAAQNISDAQIESQIAVLNKDFRATNDDIDTVPPVFEPLIGDAEVEFFLADTDPEGRPANGITRTATEVDSFDQNDGVKSAETGGADPWPTQRYLNIWVCALGGGLLGYAQFPGGPVATDGVVITYTAFGTTGTARAPFDLGRTATHEIGHYLNLFHIWGDDGTGCRGSDEVADTPNQGGQNVGMPRFPHVSCGNGPHGDLFMDYMDYTDDAGMVMFTKGQGARMGACLDGVRKQLWTGRAASPAVSALVAPAAAGRWRHSFEEDHDGVRVYRPAGFDFPRARGRGGIEFRPDGSFVDWAIGRGDADEPREGTWVPADDDGRLEVTTVAGGTRTVRVVRFDEDRLELDIGDVAAGGTCGDIILGPGIHTQ
;
A
#
# COMPACT_ATOMS: atom_id res chain seq x y z
N MET A 1 30.85 18.59 -30.59
CA MET A 1 29.71 19.21 -29.89
C MET A 1 29.78 18.75 -28.46
N SER A 2 30.23 19.62 -27.55
CA SER A 2 30.30 19.31 -26.12
C SER A 2 28.89 19.49 -25.56
N THR A 3 28.17 18.40 -25.30
CA THR A 3 26.88 18.45 -24.63
C THR A 3 27.15 18.80 -23.17
N ASN A 4 26.91 20.07 -22.84
CA ASN A 4 26.97 20.60 -21.49
C ASN A 4 25.70 20.15 -20.76
N GLU A 5 25.55 18.85 -20.51
CA GLU A 5 24.57 18.38 -19.53
C GLU A 5 25.05 18.84 -18.15
N PRO A 6 24.19 19.47 -17.33
CA PRO A 6 24.55 19.77 -15.95
C PRO A 6 24.94 18.47 -15.25
N ALA A 7 26.06 18.49 -14.52
CA ALA A 7 26.53 17.33 -13.78
C ALA A 7 25.45 16.91 -12.78
N VAL A 8 24.94 15.68 -12.93
CA VAL A 8 24.02 15.08 -11.96
C VAL A 8 24.79 14.90 -10.66
N GLU A 9 24.37 15.59 -9.61
CA GLU A 9 24.94 15.40 -8.27
C GLU A 9 24.53 14.02 -7.76
N LEU A 10 25.48 13.09 -7.76
CA LEU A 10 25.25 11.72 -7.34
C LEU A 10 25.23 11.65 -5.80
N PRO A 11 24.23 10.98 -5.20
CA PRO A 11 24.21 10.76 -3.77
C PRO A 11 25.47 10.02 -3.30
N THR A 12 26.10 10.51 -2.24
CA THR A 12 27.30 9.89 -1.63
C THR A 12 27.02 9.27 -0.26
N ARG A 13 25.78 9.34 0.20
CA ARG A 13 25.29 8.77 1.47
C ARG A 13 23.85 8.31 1.26
N ARG A 14 23.44 7.23 1.93
CA ARG A 14 22.05 6.79 1.90
C ARG A 14 21.16 7.81 2.59
N THR A 15 20.07 8.13 1.91
CA THR A 15 18.99 8.98 2.37
C THR A 15 17.69 8.33 1.90
N CYS A 16 16.83 7.96 2.84
CA CYS A 16 15.50 7.41 2.59
C CYS A 16 14.44 8.36 3.17
N GLY A 17 13.35 8.52 2.42
CA GLY A 17 12.24 9.41 2.76
C GLY A 17 11.06 8.70 3.43
N ALA A 18 11.12 7.38 3.66
CA ALA A 18 10.00 6.60 4.18
C ALA A 18 9.49 7.13 5.53
N MET A 19 10.39 7.56 6.42
CA MET A 19 10.01 8.12 7.72
C MET A 19 9.43 9.53 7.63
N ASP A 20 9.81 10.31 6.62
CA ASP A 20 9.18 11.61 6.36
C ASP A 20 7.73 11.40 5.87
N VAL A 21 7.52 10.45 4.94
CA VAL A 21 6.18 10.08 4.48
C VAL A 21 5.34 9.52 5.63
N HIS A 22 5.92 8.63 6.44
CA HIS A 22 5.26 8.04 7.60
C HIS A 22 4.80 9.11 8.60
N ARG A 23 5.70 10.02 9.00
CA ARG A 23 5.37 11.09 9.95
C ARG A 23 4.38 12.10 9.38
N ARG A 24 4.48 12.42 8.08
CA ARG A 24 3.48 13.25 7.37
C ARG A 24 2.10 12.60 7.47
N LEU A 25 1.97 11.34 7.06
CA LEU A 25 0.70 10.62 7.10
C LEU A 25 0.15 10.45 8.52
N LEU A 26 1.00 10.21 9.52
CA LEU A 26 0.57 10.18 10.92
C LEU A 26 0.00 11.53 11.38
N THR A 27 0.51 12.64 10.85
CA THR A 27 0.04 14.00 11.19
C THR A 27 -1.26 14.33 10.47
N GLU A 28 -1.38 13.95 9.20
CA GLU A 28 -2.43 14.42 8.30
C GLU A 28 -3.63 13.47 8.21
N SER A 29 -3.46 12.18 8.50
CA SER A 29 -4.50 11.16 8.30
C SER A 29 -4.85 10.43 9.59
N GLU A 30 -6.13 10.50 10.00
CA GLU A 30 -6.65 9.70 11.12
C GLU A 30 -6.77 8.22 10.78
N SER A 31 -7.27 7.90 9.59
CA SER A 31 -7.38 6.52 9.11
C SER A 31 -6.01 5.84 9.06
N TYR A 32 -4.95 6.55 8.65
CA TYR A 32 -3.60 6.02 8.68
C TYR A 32 -3.13 5.70 10.11
N ARG A 33 -3.34 6.60 11.08
CA ARG A 33 -2.98 6.36 12.48
C ARG A 33 -3.67 5.12 13.05
N ILE A 34 -4.96 4.96 12.76
CA ILE A 34 -5.74 3.79 13.18
C ILE A 34 -5.18 2.53 12.50
N ALA A 35 -5.02 2.56 11.18
CA ALA A 35 -4.50 1.42 10.41
C ALA A 35 -3.11 1.00 10.90
N ARG A 36 -2.21 1.95 11.21
CA ARG A 36 -0.89 1.65 11.79
C ARG A 36 -1.02 0.91 13.12
N SER A 37 -1.86 1.39 14.03
CA SER A 37 -2.09 0.70 15.30
C SER A 37 -2.66 -0.71 15.11
N GLU A 38 -3.57 -0.91 14.16
CA GLU A 38 -4.16 -2.22 13.86
C GLU A 38 -3.14 -3.18 13.25
N ILE A 39 -2.29 -2.69 12.33
CA ILE A 39 -1.22 -3.47 11.70
C ILE A 39 -0.17 -3.90 12.72
N GLU A 40 0.18 -3.05 13.70
CA GLU A 40 1.09 -3.44 14.77
C GLU A 40 0.50 -4.57 15.63
N ASN A 41 -0.76 -4.45 16.05
CA ASN A 41 -1.43 -5.51 16.81
C ASN A 41 -1.53 -6.81 16.01
N GLN A 42 -1.88 -6.72 14.72
CA GLN A 42 -1.93 -7.86 13.82
C GLN A 42 -0.56 -8.51 13.62
N SER A 43 0.52 -7.71 13.56
CA SER A 43 1.88 -8.24 13.42
C SER A 43 2.26 -9.09 14.64
N ILE A 44 1.98 -8.60 15.85
CA ILE A 44 2.19 -9.35 17.11
C ILE A 44 1.47 -10.70 17.11
N GLU A 45 0.25 -10.75 16.56
CA GLU A 45 -0.55 -11.98 16.50
C GLU A 45 -0.04 -12.97 15.44
N LEU A 46 0.44 -12.49 14.29
CA LEU A 46 0.78 -13.31 13.13
C LEU A 46 2.25 -13.75 13.08
N GLU A 47 3.20 -12.94 13.56
CA GLU A 47 4.63 -13.26 13.56
C GLU A 47 4.94 -14.65 14.19
N PRO A 48 4.33 -15.06 15.33
CA PRO A 48 4.59 -16.37 15.94
C PRO A 48 4.04 -17.55 15.11
N LEU A 49 3.10 -17.32 14.21
CA LEU A 49 2.45 -18.38 13.43
C LEU A 49 3.32 -18.88 12.28
N GLN A 50 4.35 -18.12 11.87
CA GLN A 50 5.28 -18.48 10.79
C GLN A 50 4.57 -19.03 9.53
N SER A 51 3.46 -18.40 9.14
CA SER A 51 2.49 -18.99 8.23
C SER A 51 2.99 -19.16 6.78
N ILE A 52 4.04 -18.44 6.38
CA ILE A 52 4.63 -18.58 5.02
C ILE A 52 5.25 -19.96 4.81
N ALA A 53 5.90 -20.53 5.83
CA ALA A 53 6.57 -21.83 5.73
C ALA A 53 5.61 -22.99 5.37
N ALA A 54 4.30 -22.82 5.61
CA ALA A 54 3.28 -23.82 5.29
C ALA A 54 2.78 -23.77 3.83
N ARG A 55 3.05 -22.68 3.08
CA ARG A 55 2.49 -22.43 1.74
C ARG A 55 3.52 -22.20 0.63
N GLY A 56 4.79 -22.05 0.98
CA GLY A 56 5.87 -21.71 0.05
C GLY A 56 5.95 -20.20 -0.26
N PRO A 57 6.92 -19.78 -1.11
CA PRO A 57 7.22 -18.38 -1.31
C PRO A 57 6.03 -17.57 -1.84
N VAL A 58 5.82 -16.39 -1.25
CA VAL A 58 4.85 -15.39 -1.69
C VAL A 58 5.38 -14.74 -2.96
N ARG A 59 4.59 -14.80 -4.05
CA ARG A 59 4.98 -14.21 -5.35
C ARG A 59 4.23 -12.89 -5.57
N ILE A 60 4.98 -11.79 -5.63
CA ILE A 60 4.44 -10.43 -5.77
C ILE A 60 4.61 -9.96 -7.23
N PRO A 61 3.51 -9.65 -7.94
CA PRO A 61 3.56 -8.97 -9.22
C PRO A 61 4.00 -7.52 -9.05
N VAL A 62 4.93 -7.08 -9.91
CA VAL A 62 5.54 -5.74 -9.86
C VAL A 62 5.24 -4.99 -11.15
N VAL A 63 4.90 -3.70 -11.02
CA VAL A 63 4.94 -2.75 -12.14
C VAL A 63 5.99 -1.68 -11.84
N VAL A 64 6.82 -1.38 -12.84
CA VAL A 64 7.86 -0.36 -12.79
C VAL A 64 7.46 0.82 -13.67
N HIS A 65 7.18 1.97 -13.05
CA HIS A 65 6.84 3.21 -13.72
C HIS A 65 8.09 4.06 -13.91
N VAL A 66 8.68 4.05 -15.12
CA VAL A 66 9.80 4.92 -15.46
C VAL A 66 9.25 6.30 -15.84
N VAL A 67 9.49 7.30 -14.99
CA VAL A 67 9.10 8.70 -15.22
C VAL A 67 10.36 9.50 -15.53
N SER A 68 10.48 9.99 -16.77
CA SER A 68 11.74 10.51 -17.31
C SER A 68 11.59 11.82 -18.08
N LYS A 69 12.50 12.75 -17.81
CA LYS A 69 12.68 14.00 -18.58
C LYS A 69 13.83 13.88 -19.58
N THR A 70 14.90 13.17 -19.23
CA THR A 70 16.09 12.99 -20.08
C THR A 70 16.23 11.54 -20.56
N ALA A 71 17.02 11.34 -21.62
CA ALA A 71 17.31 10.00 -22.14
C ALA A 71 18.02 9.10 -21.12
N ALA A 72 18.84 9.68 -20.23
CA ALA A 72 19.51 8.94 -19.16
C ALA A 72 18.51 8.43 -18.11
N GLN A 73 17.48 9.20 -17.79
CA GLN A 73 16.44 8.80 -16.83
C GLN A 73 15.51 7.71 -17.39
N ASN A 74 15.40 7.59 -18.71
CA ASN A 74 14.63 6.55 -19.39
C ASN A 74 15.40 5.21 -19.42
N ILE A 75 15.61 4.61 -18.23
CA ILE A 75 16.45 3.44 -18.01
C ILE A 75 16.04 2.22 -18.83
N SER A 76 17.00 1.39 -19.24
CA SER A 76 16.73 0.21 -20.07
C SER A 76 15.94 -0.89 -19.34
N ASP A 77 15.18 -1.71 -20.07
CA ASP A 77 14.51 -2.90 -19.52
C ASP A 77 15.50 -3.83 -18.81
N ALA A 78 16.71 -4.03 -19.35
CA ALA A 78 17.76 -4.84 -18.73
C ALA A 78 18.20 -4.32 -17.35
N GLN A 79 18.17 -2.99 -17.14
CA GLN A 79 18.44 -2.40 -15.82
C GLN A 79 17.29 -2.69 -14.85
N ILE A 80 16.04 -2.64 -15.33
CA ILE A 80 14.87 -3.01 -14.52
C ILE A 80 14.90 -4.49 -14.14
N GLU A 81 15.13 -5.37 -15.11
CA GLU A 81 15.28 -6.82 -14.89
C GLU A 81 16.39 -7.13 -13.89
N SER A 82 17.51 -6.41 -13.94
CA SER A 82 18.60 -6.56 -12.98
C SER A 82 18.16 -6.23 -11.55
N GLN A 83 17.28 -5.24 -11.36
CA GLN A 83 16.73 -4.93 -10.03
C GLN A 83 15.83 -6.06 -9.53
N ILE A 84 14.96 -6.59 -10.38
CA ILE A 84 14.08 -7.71 -10.01
C ILE A 84 14.91 -8.95 -9.64
N ALA A 85 16.03 -9.18 -10.31
CA ALA A 85 16.96 -10.26 -9.95
C ALA A 85 17.60 -10.05 -8.56
N VAL A 86 18.01 -8.82 -8.22
CA VAL A 86 18.53 -8.49 -6.89
C VAL A 86 17.48 -8.71 -5.81
N LEU A 87 16.25 -8.21 -6.01
CA LEU A 87 15.17 -8.39 -5.04
C LEU A 87 14.91 -9.88 -4.76
N ASN A 88 14.89 -10.72 -5.79
CA ASN A 88 14.71 -12.16 -5.61
C ASN A 88 15.90 -12.84 -4.90
N LYS A 89 17.11 -12.28 -4.97
CA LYS A 89 18.26 -12.80 -4.20
C LYS A 89 18.18 -12.37 -2.74
N ASP A 90 18.00 -11.07 -2.50
CA ASP A 90 18.03 -10.47 -1.17
C ASP A 90 16.86 -10.96 -0.31
N PHE A 91 15.64 -11.01 -0.84
CA PHE A 91 14.45 -11.50 -0.11
C PHE A 91 14.37 -13.02 0.01
N ARG A 92 15.27 -13.75 -0.65
CA ARG A 92 15.40 -15.21 -0.51
C ARG A 92 16.67 -15.63 0.22
N ALA A 93 17.46 -14.68 0.75
CA ALA A 93 18.76 -14.94 1.36
C ALA A 93 19.70 -15.78 0.46
N THR A 94 19.68 -15.52 -0.85
CA THR A 94 20.52 -16.19 -1.86
C THR A 94 21.46 -15.22 -2.58
N ASN A 95 21.65 -14.03 -2.03
CA ASN A 95 22.60 -13.04 -2.50
C ASN A 95 24.05 -13.54 -2.37
N ASP A 96 24.88 -13.22 -3.36
CA ASP A 96 26.23 -13.78 -3.48
C ASP A 96 27.19 -13.26 -2.38
N ASP A 97 26.83 -12.15 -1.74
CA ASP A 97 27.57 -11.47 -0.68
C ASP A 97 27.12 -11.88 0.74
N ILE A 98 26.18 -12.83 0.88
CA ILE A 98 25.67 -13.25 2.19
C ILE A 98 26.73 -13.89 3.10
N ASP A 99 27.75 -14.53 2.51
CA ASP A 99 28.87 -15.14 3.23
C ASP A 99 29.80 -14.08 3.89
N THR A 100 29.55 -12.78 3.66
CA THR A 100 30.28 -11.69 4.34
C THR A 100 29.70 -11.34 5.72
N VAL A 101 28.53 -11.89 6.07
CA VAL A 101 27.93 -11.74 7.41
C VAL A 101 28.89 -12.25 8.48
N PRO A 102 29.18 -11.48 9.55
CA PRO A 102 30.01 -11.96 10.65
C PRO A 102 29.44 -13.25 11.27
N PRO A 103 30.28 -14.26 11.60
CA PRO A 103 29.80 -15.56 12.06
C PRO A 103 28.86 -15.56 13.27
N VAL A 104 28.93 -14.51 14.09
CA VAL A 104 28.01 -14.37 15.24
C VAL A 104 26.57 -14.05 14.83
N PHE A 105 26.38 -13.40 13.67
CA PHE A 105 25.08 -13.02 13.14
C PHE A 105 24.56 -13.99 12.07
N GLU A 106 25.37 -14.94 11.58
CA GLU A 106 24.92 -16.01 10.67
C GLU A 106 23.63 -16.71 11.15
N PRO A 107 23.45 -17.03 12.45
CA PRO A 107 22.20 -17.65 12.92
C PRO A 107 20.95 -16.76 12.79
N LEU A 108 21.12 -15.45 12.59
CA LEU A 108 20.04 -14.48 12.47
C LEU A 108 19.55 -14.31 11.03
N ILE A 109 20.32 -14.72 10.03
CA ILE A 109 19.97 -14.59 8.60
C ILE A 109 18.58 -15.19 8.33
N GLY A 110 17.68 -14.40 7.75
CA GLY A 110 16.32 -14.77 7.41
C GLY A 110 16.08 -14.85 5.90
N ASP A 111 15.47 -15.95 5.45
CA ASP A 111 14.76 -16.01 4.16
C ASP A 111 13.37 -15.40 4.39
N ALA A 112 13.04 -14.31 3.68
CA ALA A 112 11.73 -13.67 3.80
C ALA A 112 10.64 -14.46 3.06
N GLU A 113 11.03 -15.45 2.24
CA GLU A 113 10.17 -16.26 1.40
C GLU A 113 9.29 -15.41 0.46
N VAL A 114 9.85 -14.34 -0.09
CA VAL A 114 9.20 -13.45 -1.06
C VAL A 114 9.93 -13.48 -2.40
N GLU A 115 9.18 -13.63 -3.48
CA GLU A 115 9.66 -13.55 -4.85
C GLU A 115 8.91 -12.46 -5.63
N PHE A 116 9.62 -11.78 -6.52
CA PHE A 116 9.10 -10.67 -7.32
C PHE A 116 9.18 -11.02 -8.80
N PHE A 117 8.16 -10.62 -9.56
CA PHE A 117 8.18 -10.74 -11.02
C PHE A 117 7.51 -9.54 -11.65
N LEU A 118 8.02 -9.08 -12.80
CA LEU A 118 7.33 -8.07 -13.59
C LEU A 118 5.99 -8.62 -14.04
N ALA A 119 4.93 -7.84 -13.83
CA ALA A 119 3.58 -8.21 -14.18
C ALA A 119 3.46 -8.52 -15.69
N ASP A 120 2.91 -9.69 -16.01
CA ASP A 120 2.65 -10.11 -17.40
C ASP A 120 1.28 -9.65 -17.92
N THR A 121 0.49 -9.02 -17.05
CA THR A 121 -0.89 -8.63 -17.29
C THR A 121 -1.17 -7.25 -16.66
N ASP A 122 -1.72 -6.32 -17.44
CA ASP A 122 -2.12 -5.00 -16.98
C ASP A 122 -3.43 -5.01 -16.17
N PRO A 123 -3.83 -3.88 -15.56
CA PRO A 123 -5.04 -3.81 -14.75
C PRO A 123 -6.32 -4.21 -15.50
N GLU A 124 -6.37 -3.99 -16.81
CA GLU A 124 -7.48 -4.35 -17.70
C GLU A 124 -7.44 -5.81 -18.18
N GLY A 125 -6.46 -6.60 -17.73
CA GLY A 125 -6.35 -8.02 -18.10
C GLY A 125 -5.65 -8.29 -19.43
N ARG A 126 -4.98 -7.29 -20.02
CA ARG A 126 -4.27 -7.41 -21.29
C ARG A 126 -2.80 -7.78 -21.05
N PRO A 127 -2.14 -8.49 -21.99
CA PRO A 127 -0.72 -8.79 -21.88
C PRO A 127 0.13 -7.51 -21.70
N ALA A 128 1.03 -7.54 -20.72
CA ALA A 128 1.98 -6.47 -20.41
C ALA A 128 3.37 -7.05 -20.10
N ASN A 129 4.36 -6.17 -19.97
CA ASN A 129 5.71 -6.52 -19.53
C ASN A 129 6.06 -5.92 -18.15
N GLY A 130 5.06 -5.38 -17.43
CA GLY A 130 5.22 -4.81 -16.10
C GLY A 130 6.04 -3.52 -16.08
N ILE A 131 6.20 -2.84 -17.22
CA ILE A 131 6.97 -1.60 -17.31
C ILE A 131 6.13 -0.54 -18.02
N THR A 132 5.96 0.62 -17.39
CA THR A 132 5.38 1.81 -18.03
C THR A 132 6.46 2.87 -18.19
N ARG A 133 6.32 3.74 -19.20
CA ARG A 133 7.28 4.82 -19.48
C ARG A 133 6.52 6.11 -19.71
N THR A 134 6.75 7.11 -18.88
CA THR A 134 6.09 8.41 -18.92
C THR A 134 7.13 9.51 -19.09
N ALA A 135 6.96 10.33 -20.13
CA ALA A 135 7.77 11.54 -20.31
C ALA A 135 7.26 12.64 -19.37
N THR A 136 8.16 13.41 -18.78
CA THR A 136 7.81 14.51 -17.87
C THR A 136 8.63 15.77 -18.14
N GLU A 137 8.05 16.93 -17.81
CA GLU A 137 8.75 18.22 -17.80
C GLU A 137 9.32 18.56 -16.41
N VAL A 138 9.01 17.77 -15.38
CA VAL A 138 9.50 17.95 -14.00
C VAL A 138 10.99 17.61 -13.95
N ASP A 139 11.81 18.54 -13.45
CA ASP A 139 13.27 18.36 -13.36
C ASP A 139 13.67 17.26 -12.37
N SER A 140 13.02 17.26 -11.21
CA SER A 140 13.18 16.27 -10.15
C SER A 140 11.95 16.24 -9.25
N PHE A 141 11.60 15.06 -8.76
CA PHE A 141 10.58 14.85 -7.73
C PHE A 141 11.20 14.80 -6.32
N ASP A 142 10.34 14.83 -5.31
CA ASP A 142 10.69 14.62 -3.90
C ASP A 142 9.69 13.64 -3.25
N GLN A 143 9.76 13.45 -1.93
CA GLN A 143 8.92 12.52 -1.17
C GLN A 143 7.47 13.01 -0.92
N ASN A 144 6.99 14.03 -1.63
CA ASN A 144 5.61 14.55 -1.56
C ASN A 144 4.59 13.78 -2.42
N ASP A 145 4.98 12.65 -3.02
CA ASP A 145 4.15 11.80 -3.89
C ASP A 145 3.79 12.40 -5.27
N GLY A 146 4.39 13.51 -5.69
CA GLY A 146 4.17 14.10 -7.02
C GLY A 146 4.52 13.18 -8.20
N VAL A 147 5.39 12.18 -8.03
CA VAL A 147 5.68 11.19 -9.09
C VAL A 147 4.55 10.16 -9.26
N LYS A 148 3.67 10.02 -8.27
CA LYS A 148 2.63 8.99 -8.22
C LYS A 148 1.30 9.43 -8.82
N SER A 149 1.26 10.58 -9.49
CA SER A 149 0.08 11.09 -10.18
C SER A 149 0.44 11.68 -11.54
N ALA A 150 -0.34 11.33 -12.57
CA ALA A 150 -0.21 11.91 -13.90
C ALA A 150 -0.49 13.43 -13.90
N GLU A 151 -1.34 13.92 -12.99
CA GLU A 151 -1.70 15.34 -12.88
C GLU A 151 -0.51 16.21 -12.47
N THR A 152 0.42 15.65 -11.70
CA THR A 152 1.66 16.30 -11.24
C THR A 152 2.87 15.98 -12.12
N GLY A 153 2.63 15.41 -13.31
CA GLY A 153 3.68 15.03 -14.27
C GLY A 153 4.37 13.70 -13.96
N GLY A 154 3.79 12.91 -13.05
CA GLY A 154 4.20 11.54 -12.71
C GLY A 154 3.42 10.47 -13.48
N ALA A 155 3.15 9.35 -12.81
CA ALA A 155 2.33 8.26 -13.34
C ALA A 155 1.39 7.71 -12.26
N ASP A 156 0.12 7.53 -12.60
CA ASP A 156 -0.86 6.94 -11.68
C ASP A 156 -0.51 5.47 -11.37
N PRO A 157 -0.79 4.99 -10.14
CA PRO A 157 -0.54 3.60 -9.78
C PRO A 157 -1.44 2.64 -10.53
N TRP A 158 -0.93 1.45 -10.83
CA TRP A 158 -1.78 0.27 -11.03
C TRP A 158 -2.41 -0.16 -9.68
N PRO A 159 -3.54 -0.91 -9.69
CA PRO A 159 -4.26 -1.29 -8.48
C PRO A 159 -3.34 -1.92 -7.42
N THR A 160 -3.12 -1.20 -6.32
CA THR A 160 -2.07 -1.51 -5.32
C THR A 160 -2.35 -2.77 -4.51
N GLN A 161 -3.59 -3.25 -4.52
CA GLN A 161 -3.98 -4.57 -4.00
C GLN A 161 -3.55 -5.73 -4.89
N ARG A 162 -3.20 -5.47 -6.15
CA ARG A 162 -2.80 -6.48 -7.14
C ARG A 162 -1.37 -6.31 -7.63
N TYR A 163 -0.72 -5.17 -7.39
CA TYR A 163 0.62 -4.88 -7.90
C TYR A 163 1.43 -4.08 -6.87
N LEU A 164 2.68 -4.47 -6.68
CA LEU A 164 3.68 -3.58 -6.09
C LEU A 164 4.06 -2.55 -7.16
N ASN A 165 3.74 -1.29 -6.90
CA ASN A 165 4.11 -0.18 -7.77
C ASN A 165 5.47 0.37 -7.36
N ILE A 166 6.40 0.40 -8.32
CA ILE A 166 7.74 0.98 -8.16
C ILE A 166 7.88 2.12 -9.16
N TRP A 167 7.99 3.36 -8.70
CA TRP A 167 8.33 4.49 -9.57
C TRP A 167 9.83 4.69 -9.63
N VAL A 168 10.36 4.92 -10.83
CA VAL A 168 11.76 5.25 -11.06
C VAL A 168 11.84 6.60 -11.75
N CYS A 169 12.45 7.58 -11.10
CA CYS A 169 12.53 8.95 -11.61
C CYS A 169 13.82 9.66 -11.16
N ALA A 170 13.97 10.94 -11.53
CA ALA A 170 14.97 11.80 -10.89
C ALA A 170 14.44 12.31 -9.56
N LEU A 171 15.14 12.01 -8.47
CA LEU A 171 14.86 12.55 -7.13
C LEU A 171 15.85 13.66 -6.77
N GLY A 172 15.33 14.75 -6.19
CA GLY A 172 16.10 15.89 -5.74
C GLY A 172 16.70 15.72 -4.35
N GLY A 173 17.58 16.66 -3.94
CA GLY A 173 18.08 16.74 -2.56
C GLY A 173 18.98 15.59 -2.12
N GLY A 174 19.47 14.78 -3.07
CA GLY A 174 20.29 13.60 -2.78
C GLY A 174 19.50 12.40 -2.28
N LEU A 175 18.17 12.41 -2.36
CA LEU A 175 17.29 11.31 -1.96
C LEU A 175 17.50 10.07 -2.84
N LEU A 176 17.71 8.90 -2.23
CA LEU A 176 17.84 7.64 -2.96
C LEU A 176 16.48 7.00 -3.27
N GLY A 177 15.56 7.05 -2.31
CA GLY A 177 14.25 6.49 -2.45
C GLY A 177 13.36 6.80 -1.26
N TYR A 178 12.10 6.39 -1.37
CA TYR A 178 11.18 6.40 -0.25
C TYR A 178 10.06 5.38 -0.47
N ALA A 179 9.48 4.91 0.63
CA ALA A 179 8.34 4.00 0.64
C ALA A 179 7.13 4.60 1.35
N GLN A 180 5.96 4.08 1.04
CA GLN A 180 4.79 4.20 1.91
C GLN A 180 4.65 2.92 2.75
N PHE A 181 4.70 3.06 4.08
CA PHE A 181 4.35 1.98 5.02
C PHE A 181 2.89 1.52 4.81
N PRO A 182 2.55 0.26 5.15
CA PRO A 182 1.20 -0.26 4.95
C PRO A 182 0.17 0.49 5.82
N GLY A 183 -1.07 0.50 5.32
CA GLY A 183 -2.21 1.23 5.91
C GLY A 183 -2.42 2.64 5.33
N GLY A 184 -1.51 3.11 4.48
CA GLY A 184 -1.59 4.42 3.82
C GLY A 184 -2.61 4.49 2.68
N PRO A 185 -2.81 5.68 2.09
CA PRO A 185 -3.71 5.86 0.96
C PRO A 185 -3.33 4.97 -0.23
N VAL A 186 -4.34 4.32 -0.82
CA VAL A 186 -4.13 3.41 -1.97
C VAL A 186 -3.60 4.11 -3.21
N ALA A 187 -3.88 5.41 -3.37
CA ALA A 187 -3.43 6.21 -4.51
C ALA A 187 -1.92 6.48 -4.52
N THR A 188 -1.25 6.27 -3.39
CA THR A 188 0.19 6.55 -3.23
C THR A 188 0.96 5.33 -2.67
N ASP A 189 0.33 4.16 -2.57
CA ASP A 189 0.96 2.96 -2.03
C ASP A 189 2.01 2.37 -3.00
N GLY A 190 3.20 2.09 -2.47
CA GLY A 190 4.35 1.60 -3.23
C GLY A 190 5.65 2.32 -2.86
N VAL A 191 6.65 2.19 -3.74
CA VAL A 191 8.02 2.69 -3.50
C VAL A 191 8.51 3.54 -4.66
N VAL A 192 9.37 4.51 -4.38
CA VAL A 192 10.01 5.37 -5.39
C VAL A 192 11.51 5.29 -5.23
N ILE A 193 12.23 5.10 -6.33
CA ILE A 193 13.68 4.97 -6.35
C ILE A 193 14.27 5.92 -7.39
N THR A 194 15.39 6.58 -7.06
CA THR A 194 16.11 7.39 -8.04
C THR A 194 16.73 6.49 -9.12
N TYR A 195 16.66 6.92 -10.38
CA TYR A 195 17.17 6.15 -11.52
C TYR A 195 18.69 5.84 -11.45
N THR A 196 19.45 6.58 -10.63
CA THR A 196 20.89 6.32 -10.41
C THR A 196 21.17 5.28 -9.33
N ALA A 197 20.14 4.77 -8.63
CA ALA A 197 20.25 3.75 -7.59
C ALA A 197 19.27 2.58 -7.79
N PHE A 198 18.83 2.37 -9.04
CA PHE A 198 17.90 1.30 -9.43
C PHE A 198 18.58 0.31 -10.37
N GLY A 199 18.58 -0.97 -10.01
CA GLY A 199 19.29 -2.04 -10.73
C GLY A 199 20.80 -2.02 -10.52
N THR A 200 21.50 -2.88 -11.27
CA THR A 200 22.96 -3.12 -11.13
C THR A 200 23.75 -2.86 -12.41
N THR A 201 23.09 -2.25 -13.39
CA THR A 201 23.67 -1.91 -14.70
C THR A 201 23.13 -0.57 -15.19
N GLY A 202 23.56 -0.13 -16.37
CA GLY A 202 23.07 1.09 -16.99
C GLY A 202 23.42 2.34 -16.20
N THR A 203 22.42 3.00 -15.62
CA THR A 203 22.58 4.28 -14.91
C THR A 203 22.82 4.16 -13.42
N ALA A 204 22.76 2.95 -12.84
CA ALA A 204 23.16 2.71 -11.46
C ALA A 204 24.60 3.22 -11.21
N ARG A 205 24.84 3.88 -10.07
CA ARG A 205 26.15 4.47 -9.73
C ARG A 205 26.56 4.15 -8.30
N ALA A 206 27.81 3.68 -8.16
CA ALA A 206 28.44 3.49 -6.86
C ALA A 206 28.38 4.79 -6.02
N PRO A 207 28.16 4.69 -4.70
CA PRO A 207 28.16 3.44 -3.91
C PRO A 207 26.78 2.76 -3.79
N PHE A 208 25.79 3.15 -4.58
CA PHE A 208 24.41 2.63 -4.54
C PHE A 208 24.02 1.94 -5.85
N ASP A 209 24.89 1.07 -6.37
CA ASP A 209 24.77 0.40 -7.67
C ASP A 209 24.56 -1.11 -7.61
N LEU A 210 24.19 -1.65 -6.45
CA LEU A 210 23.90 -3.08 -6.31
C LEU A 210 22.41 -3.35 -6.10
N GLY A 211 21.57 -2.32 -6.22
CA GLY A 211 20.10 -2.42 -6.17
C GLY A 211 19.51 -2.47 -4.76
N ARG A 212 20.30 -2.18 -3.71
CA ARG A 212 19.87 -2.37 -2.32
C ARG A 212 19.03 -1.22 -1.79
N THR A 213 19.03 -0.09 -2.49
CA THR A 213 18.02 0.95 -2.28
C THR A 213 16.61 0.41 -2.44
N ALA A 214 16.30 -0.34 -3.50
CA ALA A 214 14.97 -0.92 -3.66
C ALA A 214 14.69 -2.01 -2.61
N THR A 215 15.70 -2.81 -2.23
CA THR A 215 15.57 -3.79 -1.14
C THR A 215 15.16 -3.12 0.17
N HIS A 216 15.83 -2.02 0.53
CA HIS A 216 15.54 -1.20 1.71
C HIS A 216 14.11 -0.62 1.68
N GLU A 217 13.73 0.06 0.59
CA GLU A 217 12.39 0.67 0.49
C GLU A 217 11.28 -0.38 0.50
N ILE A 218 11.50 -1.55 -0.10
CA ILE A 218 10.52 -2.65 -0.07
C ILE A 218 10.43 -3.26 1.34
N GLY A 219 11.52 -3.24 2.12
CA GLY A 219 11.46 -3.53 3.56
C GLY A 219 10.44 -2.64 4.29
N HIS A 220 10.49 -1.33 4.08
CA HIS A 220 9.48 -0.40 4.62
C HIS A 220 8.06 -0.67 4.08
N TYR A 221 7.93 -0.92 2.77
CA TYR A 221 6.65 -1.30 2.16
C TYR A 221 6.04 -2.54 2.83
N LEU A 222 6.89 -3.48 3.25
CA LEU A 222 6.54 -4.71 3.98
C LEU A 222 6.67 -4.58 5.51
N ASN A 223 6.53 -3.36 6.03
CA ASN A 223 6.38 -3.06 7.46
C ASN A 223 7.65 -3.08 8.34
N LEU A 224 8.84 -3.04 7.75
CA LEU A 224 10.08 -2.90 8.51
C LEU A 224 10.40 -1.43 8.79
N PHE A 225 10.90 -1.14 9.99
CA PHE A 225 11.43 0.17 10.36
C PHE A 225 12.95 0.19 10.18
N HIS A 226 13.55 1.38 10.26
CA HIS A 226 15.00 1.50 10.35
C HIS A 226 15.51 0.83 11.62
N ILE A 227 16.62 0.08 11.53
CA ILE A 227 17.12 -0.76 12.62
C ILE A 227 17.54 0.01 13.89
N TRP A 228 17.81 1.32 13.76
CA TRP A 228 18.14 2.19 14.89
C TRP A 228 16.91 2.88 15.54
N GLY A 229 15.70 2.61 15.04
CA GLY A 229 14.45 3.08 15.65
C GLY A 229 14.16 4.58 15.51
N ASP A 230 14.84 5.29 14.59
CA ASP A 230 14.55 6.67 14.21
C ASP A 230 14.55 7.71 15.35
N ASP A 231 15.24 7.44 16.46
CA ASP A 231 15.33 8.33 17.63
C ASP A 231 16.59 9.23 17.64
N GLY A 232 17.25 9.34 16.48
CA GLY A 232 18.47 10.12 16.28
C GLY A 232 19.72 9.31 16.57
N THR A 233 20.36 9.58 17.71
CA THR A 233 21.48 8.77 18.24
C THR A 233 21.13 8.24 19.63
N GLY A 234 19.83 8.10 19.89
CA GLY A 234 19.29 7.62 21.17
C GLY A 234 19.44 6.11 21.28
N CYS A 235 18.75 5.53 22.26
CA CYS A 235 18.71 4.08 22.46
C CYS A 235 17.32 3.64 22.96
N ARG A 236 16.31 4.47 22.71
CA ARG A 236 14.92 4.30 23.18
C ARG A 236 13.98 3.98 22.03
N GLY A 237 14.36 4.34 20.81
CA GLY A 237 13.75 3.86 19.58
C GLY A 237 13.83 2.34 19.51
N SER A 238 12.96 1.79 18.69
CA SER A 238 12.82 0.36 18.42
C SER A 238 12.37 0.22 16.99
N ASP A 239 12.88 -0.79 16.30
CA ASP A 239 12.42 -1.21 14.97
C ASP A 239 11.30 -2.27 15.05
N GLU A 240 10.88 -2.60 16.28
CA GLU A 240 9.90 -3.62 16.64
C GLU A 240 10.31 -5.04 16.24
N VAL A 241 11.62 -5.30 16.09
CA VAL A 241 12.17 -6.62 15.80
C VAL A 241 13.13 -7.05 16.90
N ALA A 242 12.89 -8.21 17.52
CA ALA A 242 13.64 -8.60 18.72
C ALA A 242 15.06 -9.12 18.44
N ASP A 243 15.33 -9.63 17.23
CA ASP A 243 16.62 -10.22 16.86
C ASP A 243 17.57 -9.24 16.14
N THR A 244 17.14 -8.00 15.92
CA THR A 244 18.01 -6.88 15.58
C THR A 244 18.54 -6.25 16.88
N PRO A 245 19.87 -6.20 17.10
CA PRO A 245 20.42 -5.56 18.29
C PRO A 245 20.04 -4.08 18.36
N ASN A 246 19.57 -3.61 19.52
CA ASN A 246 19.28 -2.19 19.71
C ASN A 246 20.49 -1.34 19.30
N GLN A 247 20.26 -0.37 18.43
CA GLN A 247 21.27 0.43 17.76
C GLN A 247 21.02 1.91 18.01
N GLY A 248 22.11 2.67 18.07
CA GLY A 248 22.09 4.10 18.32
C GLY A 248 21.58 4.91 17.13
N GLY A 249 22.50 5.44 16.33
CA GLY A 249 22.13 6.10 15.09
C GLY A 249 22.28 5.16 13.90
N GLN A 250 21.89 5.66 12.73
CA GLN A 250 22.20 5.03 11.46
C GLN A 250 23.72 4.89 11.26
N ASN A 251 24.14 3.79 10.64
CA ASN A 251 25.49 3.64 10.11
C ASN A 251 25.53 4.06 8.64
N VAL A 252 26.68 4.57 8.18
CA VAL A 252 26.85 5.02 6.78
C VAL A 252 28.18 4.54 6.22
N GLY A 253 28.28 4.44 4.89
CA GLY A 253 29.48 3.94 4.24
C GLY A 253 29.68 2.45 4.48
N MET A 254 30.93 2.06 4.76
CA MET A 254 31.33 0.69 5.08
C MET A 254 31.93 0.62 6.49
N PRO A 255 31.12 0.50 7.56
CA PRO A 255 31.60 0.36 8.93
C PRO A 255 32.48 -0.88 9.11
N ARG A 256 33.32 -0.87 10.14
CA ARG A 256 34.14 -2.03 10.51
C ARG A 256 33.48 -2.80 11.64
N PHE A 257 33.41 -4.12 11.50
CA PHE A 257 32.93 -5.00 12.57
C PHE A 257 33.98 -5.15 13.69
N PRO A 258 33.59 -5.10 14.98
CA PRO A 258 32.27 -4.69 15.49
C PRO A 258 32.14 -3.16 15.58
N HIS A 259 30.92 -2.65 15.43
CA HIS A 259 30.57 -1.26 15.73
C HIS A 259 29.58 -1.25 16.90
N VAL A 260 30.00 -0.83 18.10
CA VAL A 260 29.18 -0.96 19.32
C VAL A 260 28.45 0.33 19.63
N SER A 261 27.14 0.24 19.87
CA SER A 261 26.30 1.31 20.38
C SER A 261 25.30 0.76 21.41
N CYS A 262 24.55 1.62 22.10
CA CYS A 262 23.43 1.22 22.98
C CYS A 262 23.64 0.04 23.96
N GLY A 263 24.89 -0.24 24.36
CA GLY A 263 25.22 -1.38 25.22
C GLY A 263 25.15 -2.76 24.54
N ASN A 264 25.05 -2.86 23.22
CA ASN A 264 24.94 -4.11 22.44
C ASN A 264 26.28 -4.88 22.23
N GLY A 265 27.28 -4.59 23.07
CA GLY A 265 28.57 -5.26 23.03
C GLY A 265 28.49 -6.73 23.48
N PRO A 266 29.43 -7.59 23.03
CA PRO A 266 30.64 -7.24 22.30
C PRO A 266 30.49 -7.23 20.76
N HIS A 267 29.34 -7.66 20.22
CA HIS A 267 29.16 -7.88 18.79
C HIS A 267 28.73 -6.62 18.03
N GLY A 268 28.02 -5.72 18.70
CA GLY A 268 27.69 -4.42 18.12
C GLY A 268 26.39 -4.39 17.32
N ASP A 269 26.23 -3.28 16.62
CA ASP A 269 25.22 -2.96 15.64
C ASP A 269 25.23 -3.98 14.49
N LEU A 270 24.05 -4.33 13.99
CA LEU A 270 23.87 -5.15 12.80
C LEU A 270 23.90 -4.26 11.55
N PHE A 271 24.98 -3.50 11.35
CA PHE A 271 25.07 -2.47 10.29
C PHE A 271 25.03 -3.02 8.86
N MET A 272 25.12 -4.35 8.70
CA MET A 272 24.96 -5.05 7.43
C MET A 272 23.52 -5.47 7.13
N ASP A 273 22.57 -5.08 7.98
CA ASP A 273 21.15 -5.20 7.73
C ASP A 273 20.70 -4.27 6.60
N TYR A 274 19.79 -4.73 5.75
CA TYR A 274 19.23 -3.91 4.67
C TYR A 274 18.48 -2.68 5.17
N MET A 275 18.03 -2.63 6.44
CA MET A 275 17.32 -1.51 7.05
C MET A 275 18.24 -0.50 7.76
N ASP A 276 19.57 -0.61 7.63
CA ASP A 276 20.52 0.45 7.98
C ASP A 276 20.86 1.34 6.75
N TYR A 277 21.70 2.37 6.93
CA TYR A 277 22.08 3.34 5.88
C TYR A 277 23.48 3.16 5.30
N THR A 278 24.04 1.96 5.43
CA THR A 278 25.32 1.61 4.80
C THR A 278 25.23 1.66 3.27
N ASP A 279 26.40 1.68 2.63
CA ASP A 279 26.52 1.57 1.18
C ASP A 279 25.96 0.22 0.71
N ASP A 280 25.56 0.10 -0.56
CA ASP A 280 24.94 -1.13 -1.09
C ASP A 280 25.83 -2.38 -0.90
N ALA A 281 27.16 -2.21 -0.90
CA ALA A 281 28.14 -3.27 -0.67
C ALA A 281 28.28 -3.67 0.81
N GLY A 282 27.71 -2.89 1.72
CA GLY A 282 27.81 -3.07 3.16
C GLY A 282 26.59 -3.73 3.79
N MET A 283 25.46 -3.82 3.07
CA MET A 283 24.22 -4.44 3.50
C MET A 283 23.91 -5.70 2.70
N VAL A 284 23.64 -6.81 3.40
CA VAL A 284 23.60 -8.15 2.79
C VAL A 284 22.57 -9.09 3.42
N MET A 285 21.80 -8.67 4.42
CA MET A 285 20.82 -9.55 5.06
C MET A 285 19.60 -8.82 5.63
N PHE A 286 18.50 -9.56 5.69
CA PHE A 286 17.44 -9.37 6.68
C PHE A 286 17.59 -10.41 7.80
N THR A 287 17.05 -10.13 8.98
CA THR A 287 16.94 -11.12 10.06
C THR A 287 15.71 -12.03 9.90
N LYS A 288 15.67 -13.13 10.66
CA LYS A 288 14.49 -13.99 10.78
C LYS A 288 13.29 -13.25 11.36
N GLY A 289 13.51 -12.37 12.34
CA GLY A 289 12.47 -11.53 12.90
C GLY A 289 11.87 -10.58 11.87
N GLN A 290 12.71 -9.91 11.08
CA GLN A 290 12.25 -9.08 9.96
C GLN A 290 11.49 -9.91 8.92
N GLY A 291 11.98 -11.11 8.58
CA GLY A 291 11.26 -12.06 7.70
C GLY A 291 9.86 -12.41 8.21
N ALA A 292 9.73 -12.71 9.51
CA ALA A 292 8.44 -13.00 10.14
C ALA A 292 7.48 -11.79 10.09
N ARG A 293 7.99 -10.58 10.31
CA ARG A 293 7.21 -9.34 10.28
C ARG A 293 6.73 -8.98 8.88
N MET A 294 7.58 -9.15 7.86
CA MET A 294 7.16 -9.04 6.45
C MET A 294 6.09 -10.08 6.11
N GLY A 295 6.24 -11.30 6.61
CA GLY A 295 5.24 -12.35 6.47
C GLY A 295 3.89 -12.00 7.09
N ALA A 296 3.89 -11.47 8.30
CA ALA A 296 2.69 -10.98 8.97
C ALA A 296 2.01 -9.86 8.17
N CYS A 297 2.77 -8.93 7.60
CA CYS A 297 2.25 -7.89 6.70
C CYS A 297 1.56 -8.51 5.47
N LEU A 298 2.19 -9.50 4.84
CA LEU A 298 1.65 -10.22 3.69
C LEU A 298 0.46 -11.14 4.04
N ASP A 299 0.32 -11.57 5.28
CA ASP A 299 -0.81 -12.37 5.75
C ASP A 299 -2.02 -11.56 6.20
N GLY A 300 -1.74 -10.34 6.66
CA GLY A 300 -2.72 -9.37 7.09
C GLY A 300 -3.03 -8.36 5.98
N VAL A 301 -2.60 -7.12 6.22
CA VAL A 301 -2.96 -5.94 5.41
C VAL A 301 -2.61 -6.05 3.92
N ARG A 302 -1.59 -6.84 3.52
CA ARG A 302 -1.19 -7.01 2.11
C ARG A 302 -1.56 -8.37 1.51
N LYS A 303 -2.47 -9.14 2.12
CA LYS A 303 -2.86 -10.48 1.65
C LYS A 303 -3.30 -10.54 0.19
N GLN A 304 -4.04 -9.53 -0.26
CA GLN A 304 -4.58 -9.50 -1.62
C GLN A 304 -3.48 -9.44 -2.70
N LEU A 305 -2.31 -8.89 -2.37
CA LEU A 305 -1.18 -8.68 -3.29
C LEU A 305 -0.69 -9.97 -3.96
N TRP A 306 -0.84 -11.12 -3.28
CA TRP A 306 -0.30 -12.39 -3.74
C TRP A 306 -1.31 -13.54 -3.79
N THR A 307 -2.48 -13.39 -3.15
CA THR A 307 -3.59 -14.35 -3.32
C THR A 307 -4.41 -14.08 -4.60
N GLY A 308 -4.19 -12.93 -5.23
CA GLY A 308 -4.84 -12.53 -6.49
C GLY A 308 -4.35 -13.39 -7.66
N ARG A 309 -5.16 -14.39 -8.04
CA ARG A 309 -4.94 -15.22 -9.22
C ARG A 309 -5.04 -14.34 -10.49
N ALA A 310 -4.11 -14.57 -11.42
CA ALA A 310 -4.12 -14.08 -12.80
C ALA A 310 -5.53 -14.15 -13.41
N ALA A 311 -5.89 -13.12 -14.18
CA ALA A 311 -7.13 -13.03 -14.92
C ALA A 311 -7.44 -14.37 -15.64
N SER A 312 -8.51 -15.03 -15.22
CA SER A 312 -9.22 -16.02 -16.03
C SER A 312 -10.66 -15.52 -16.16
N PRO A 313 -11.26 -15.58 -17.36
CA PRO A 313 -12.45 -14.81 -17.72
C PRO A 313 -13.75 -15.44 -17.23
N ALA A 314 -13.82 -15.76 -15.94
CA ALA A 314 -14.99 -16.38 -15.33
C ALA A 314 -15.06 -16.08 -13.82
N VAL A 315 -15.18 -14.81 -13.45
CA VAL A 315 -15.52 -14.44 -12.06
C VAL A 315 -16.59 -13.36 -11.99
N SER A 316 -17.63 -13.48 -12.83
CA SER A 316 -18.86 -12.70 -12.67
C SER A 316 -19.75 -13.20 -11.51
N ALA A 317 -19.19 -13.85 -10.48
CA ALA A 317 -19.98 -14.61 -9.49
C ALA A 317 -19.61 -14.41 -8.01
N LEU A 318 -18.69 -13.51 -7.64
CA LEU A 318 -18.26 -13.35 -6.24
C LEU A 318 -18.66 -12.06 -5.54
N VAL A 319 -19.20 -11.07 -6.27
CA VAL A 319 -19.83 -9.88 -5.65
C VAL A 319 -21.30 -10.15 -5.27
N ALA A 320 -21.93 -11.13 -5.93
CA ALA A 320 -23.35 -11.48 -5.76
C ALA A 320 -23.75 -12.02 -4.36
N PRO A 321 -22.96 -12.87 -3.67
CA PRO A 321 -23.41 -13.52 -2.42
C PRO A 321 -23.06 -12.74 -1.15
N ALA A 322 -22.06 -11.85 -1.17
CA ALA A 322 -21.57 -11.16 0.01
C ALA A 322 -22.56 -10.10 0.50
N ALA A 323 -22.95 -9.13 -0.34
CA ALA A 323 -23.93 -8.11 0.07
C ALA A 323 -25.36 -8.64 0.30
N ALA A 324 -25.64 -9.89 -0.09
CA ALA A 324 -26.98 -10.47 -0.03
C ALA A 324 -27.46 -10.60 1.42
N GLY A 325 -28.53 -9.88 1.75
CA GLY A 325 -29.02 -9.78 3.13
C GLY A 325 -29.79 -8.49 3.36
N ARG A 326 -30.48 -8.44 4.50
CA ARG A 326 -31.21 -7.25 4.94
C ARG A 326 -30.39 -6.49 5.97
N TRP A 327 -30.11 -5.23 5.66
CA TRP A 327 -29.19 -4.36 6.38
C TRP A 327 -29.92 -3.11 6.87
N ARG A 328 -29.76 -2.76 8.14
CA ARG A 328 -30.30 -1.54 8.76
C ARG A 328 -29.19 -0.50 8.87
N HIS A 329 -29.51 0.75 8.51
CA HIS A 329 -28.53 1.84 8.51
C HIS A 329 -28.16 2.24 9.94
N SER A 330 -26.88 2.19 10.29
CA SER A 330 -26.31 2.59 11.58
C SER A 330 -25.77 4.02 11.52
N PHE A 331 -26.67 5.02 11.65
CA PHE A 331 -26.30 6.45 11.60
C PHE A 331 -25.19 6.82 12.57
N GLU A 332 -25.13 6.14 13.71
CA GLU A 332 -24.18 6.36 14.78
C GLU A 332 -22.75 5.93 14.41
N GLU A 333 -22.61 5.11 13.36
CA GLU A 333 -21.34 4.56 12.89
C GLU A 333 -20.90 5.12 11.54
N ASP A 334 -21.69 5.99 10.89
CA ASP A 334 -21.32 6.63 9.62
C ASP A 334 -20.06 7.51 9.77
N HIS A 335 -19.21 7.54 8.74
CA HIS A 335 -17.99 8.35 8.71
C HIS A 335 -17.53 8.63 7.28
N ASP A 336 -16.93 9.80 7.03
CA ASP A 336 -16.19 10.12 5.79
C ASP A 336 -16.91 9.77 4.46
N GLY A 337 -18.23 10.04 4.36
CA GLY A 337 -19.01 9.71 3.17
C GLY A 337 -19.35 8.22 3.02
N VAL A 338 -18.95 7.41 3.99
CA VAL A 338 -19.29 5.99 4.12
C VAL A 338 -20.51 5.84 5.03
N ARG A 339 -21.50 5.10 4.53
CA ARG A 339 -22.65 4.67 5.32
C ARG A 339 -22.42 3.27 5.88
N VAL A 340 -22.65 3.12 7.17
CA VAL A 340 -22.48 1.85 7.88
C VAL A 340 -23.83 1.18 8.09
N TYR A 341 -23.90 -0.11 7.83
CA TYR A 341 -25.09 -0.91 8.04
C TYR A 341 -24.79 -2.14 8.90
N ARG A 342 -25.76 -2.54 9.72
CA ARG A 342 -25.73 -3.76 10.52
C ARG A 342 -26.85 -4.71 10.09
N PRO A 343 -26.75 -6.03 10.36
CA PRO A 343 -27.83 -6.97 10.06
C PRO A 343 -29.15 -6.53 10.68
N ALA A 344 -30.28 -6.86 10.03
CA ALA A 344 -31.60 -6.42 10.47
C ALA A 344 -31.97 -6.80 11.94
N GLY A 345 -31.30 -7.80 12.52
CA GLY A 345 -31.47 -8.25 13.90
C GLY A 345 -30.54 -7.60 14.93
N PHE A 346 -29.70 -6.65 14.52
CA PHE A 346 -28.78 -5.94 15.43
C PHE A 346 -29.54 -5.06 16.44
N ASP A 347 -29.07 -5.03 17.70
CA ASP A 347 -29.68 -4.25 18.77
C ASP A 347 -29.23 -2.79 18.70
N PHE A 348 -30.04 -1.96 18.05
CA PHE A 348 -29.73 -0.55 17.86
C PHE A 348 -30.17 0.32 19.04
N PRO A 349 -29.45 1.41 19.33
CA PRO A 349 -29.96 2.50 20.16
C PRO A 349 -31.31 3.02 19.66
N ARG A 350 -32.13 3.55 20.58
CA ARG A 350 -33.45 4.11 20.26
C ARG A 350 -33.33 5.29 19.29
N ALA A 351 -34.01 5.20 18.15
CA ALA A 351 -34.08 6.24 17.11
C ALA A 351 -35.52 6.41 16.57
N ARG A 352 -35.83 7.57 15.97
CA ARG A 352 -37.12 7.84 15.30
C ARG A 352 -37.11 7.26 13.88
N GLY A 353 -37.30 5.95 13.78
CA GLY A 353 -37.23 5.20 12.52
C GLY A 353 -35.80 4.97 12.03
N ARG A 354 -35.57 3.85 11.33
CA ARG A 354 -34.27 3.48 10.77
C ARG A 354 -34.50 2.81 9.42
N GLY A 355 -34.06 3.46 8.35
CA GLY A 355 -34.12 2.88 7.03
C GLY A 355 -33.12 1.73 6.86
N GLY A 356 -33.07 1.16 5.67
CA GLY A 356 -32.17 0.07 5.38
C GLY A 356 -32.11 -0.27 3.91
N ILE A 357 -31.32 -1.27 3.58
CA ILE A 357 -31.17 -1.79 2.23
C ILE A 357 -31.21 -3.31 2.25
N GLU A 358 -31.63 -3.90 1.15
CA GLU A 358 -31.62 -5.34 0.96
C GLU A 358 -31.11 -5.64 -0.46
N PHE A 359 -30.01 -6.38 -0.54
CA PHE A 359 -29.56 -6.97 -1.79
C PHE A 359 -30.03 -8.42 -1.82
N ARG A 360 -30.64 -8.84 -2.92
CA ARG A 360 -31.02 -10.25 -3.12
C ARG A 360 -30.14 -10.90 -4.18
N PRO A 361 -29.84 -12.21 -4.05
CA PRO A 361 -28.99 -12.91 -5.02
C PRO A 361 -29.52 -12.94 -6.46
N ASP A 362 -30.81 -12.68 -6.66
CA ASP A 362 -31.45 -12.62 -7.98
C ASP A 362 -31.27 -11.27 -8.70
N GLY A 363 -30.48 -10.36 -8.12
CA GLY A 363 -30.26 -9.01 -8.66
C GLY A 363 -31.35 -8.01 -8.28
N SER A 364 -32.34 -8.39 -7.47
CA SER A 364 -33.31 -7.44 -6.92
C SER A 364 -32.74 -6.69 -5.71
N PHE A 365 -33.12 -5.42 -5.60
CA PHE A 365 -32.69 -4.51 -4.55
C PHE A 365 -33.90 -3.84 -3.90
N VAL A 366 -33.88 -3.66 -2.58
CA VAL A 366 -34.90 -2.88 -1.87
C VAL A 366 -34.24 -1.79 -1.04
N ASP A 367 -34.65 -0.54 -1.27
CA ASP A 367 -34.41 0.57 -0.35
C ASP A 367 -35.59 0.67 0.63
N TRP A 368 -35.34 0.34 1.90
CA TRP A 368 -36.33 0.41 2.97
C TRP A 368 -36.36 1.84 3.51
N ALA A 369 -37.13 2.70 2.83
CA ALA A 369 -37.29 4.10 3.24
C ALA A 369 -38.17 4.23 4.50
N ILE A 370 -38.03 5.33 5.22
CA ILE A 370 -38.89 5.64 6.38
C ILE A 370 -40.18 6.30 5.87
N GLY A 371 -41.30 5.58 5.98
CA GLY A 371 -42.63 6.05 5.58
C GLY A 371 -43.37 6.80 6.70
N ARG A 372 -44.65 7.15 6.43
CA ARG A 372 -45.48 7.86 7.42
C ARG A 372 -45.65 7.04 8.71
N GLY A 373 -45.31 7.65 9.85
CA GLY A 373 -45.43 7.01 11.15
C GLY A 373 -44.30 6.02 11.48
N ASP A 374 -43.10 6.24 10.90
CA ASP A 374 -41.88 5.43 11.11
C ASP A 374 -42.00 3.97 10.61
N ALA A 375 -42.97 3.68 9.75
CA ALA A 375 -43.11 2.38 9.11
C ALA A 375 -42.14 2.22 7.93
N ASP A 376 -41.56 1.02 7.77
CA ASP A 376 -40.73 0.69 6.61
C ASP A 376 -41.57 0.80 5.31
N GLU A 377 -41.13 1.60 4.34
CA GLU A 377 -41.74 1.76 3.01
C GLU A 377 -40.77 1.21 1.94
N PRO A 378 -41.00 0.00 1.41
CA PRO A 378 -40.08 -0.62 0.46
C PRO A 378 -40.12 0.08 -0.89
N ARG A 379 -38.93 0.40 -1.42
CA ARG A 379 -38.73 0.89 -2.78
C ARG A 379 -37.92 -0.14 -3.54
N GLU A 380 -38.62 -0.88 -4.39
CA GLU A 380 -38.02 -1.91 -5.23
C GLU A 380 -37.06 -1.30 -6.27
N GLY A 381 -36.10 -2.13 -6.67
CA GLY A 381 -35.02 -1.76 -7.56
C GLY A 381 -34.26 -2.99 -8.04
N THR A 382 -33.20 -2.73 -8.79
CA THR A 382 -32.26 -3.75 -9.27
C THR A 382 -30.85 -3.34 -8.90
N TRP A 383 -29.97 -4.32 -8.79
CA TRP A 383 -28.56 -4.07 -8.65
C TRP A 383 -27.76 -5.02 -9.53
N VAL A 384 -26.62 -4.53 -10.01
CA VAL A 384 -25.62 -5.33 -10.72
C VAL A 384 -24.22 -4.92 -10.25
N PRO A 385 -23.25 -5.84 -10.26
CA PRO A 385 -21.85 -5.44 -10.14
C PRO A 385 -21.51 -4.47 -11.28
N ALA A 386 -20.96 -3.31 -10.92
CA ALA A 386 -20.49 -2.33 -11.90
C ALA A 386 -19.06 -2.64 -12.35
N ASP A 387 -18.24 -3.19 -11.45
CA ASP A 387 -16.89 -3.66 -11.69
C ASP A 387 -16.49 -4.77 -10.70
N ASP A 388 -15.29 -5.32 -10.90
CA ASP A 388 -14.69 -6.34 -10.05
C ASP A 388 -14.06 -5.75 -8.75
N ASP A 389 -14.04 -4.42 -8.60
CA ASP A 389 -13.44 -3.68 -7.45
C ASP A 389 -14.47 -3.38 -6.34
N GLY A 390 -15.60 -4.08 -6.37
CA GLY A 390 -16.66 -3.96 -5.37
C GLY A 390 -17.61 -2.78 -5.59
N ARG A 391 -17.62 -2.15 -6.78
CA ARG A 391 -18.68 -1.19 -7.12
C ARG A 391 -19.95 -1.90 -7.56
N LEU A 392 -21.06 -1.39 -7.06
CA LEU A 392 -22.41 -1.84 -7.38
C LEU A 392 -23.14 -0.71 -8.09
N GLU A 393 -23.78 -1.02 -9.20
CA GLU A 393 -24.77 -0.15 -9.83
C GLU A 393 -26.15 -0.52 -9.26
N VAL A 394 -26.79 0.43 -8.57
CA VAL A 394 -28.09 0.26 -7.93
C VAL A 394 -29.10 1.18 -8.60
N THR A 395 -30.19 0.61 -9.10
CA THR A 395 -31.30 1.33 -9.72
C THR A 395 -32.52 1.22 -8.84
N THR A 396 -33.09 2.35 -8.42
CA THR A 396 -34.37 2.38 -7.69
C THR A 396 -35.45 2.98 -8.57
N VAL A 397 -36.68 2.46 -8.47
CA VAL A 397 -37.81 2.92 -9.31
C VAL A 397 -38.14 4.40 -9.12
N ALA A 398 -37.79 4.99 -7.96
CA ALA A 398 -38.08 6.37 -7.60
C ALA A 398 -36.87 7.32 -7.58
N GLY A 399 -35.63 6.82 -7.66
CA GLY A 399 -34.41 7.59 -7.36
C GLY A 399 -33.32 7.56 -8.43
N GLY A 400 -33.55 6.89 -9.56
CA GLY A 400 -32.56 6.75 -10.63
C GLY A 400 -31.49 5.70 -10.33
N THR A 401 -30.49 5.64 -11.20
CA THR A 401 -29.34 4.75 -11.07
C THR A 401 -28.19 5.46 -10.37
N ARG A 402 -27.56 4.81 -9.39
CA ARG A 402 -26.38 5.29 -8.69
C ARG A 402 -25.34 4.19 -8.57
N THR A 403 -24.07 4.57 -8.55
CA THR A 403 -22.97 3.65 -8.25
C THR A 403 -22.57 3.84 -6.79
N VAL A 404 -22.48 2.73 -6.04
CA VAL A 404 -21.99 2.70 -4.65
C VAL A 404 -20.81 1.74 -4.58
N ARG A 405 -19.86 1.97 -3.68
CA ARG A 405 -18.71 1.07 -3.51
C ARG A 405 -18.78 0.39 -2.16
N VAL A 406 -18.68 -0.94 -2.16
CA VAL A 406 -18.51 -1.70 -0.91
C VAL A 406 -17.09 -1.45 -0.41
N VAL A 407 -16.99 -0.74 0.73
CA VAL A 407 -15.70 -0.46 1.39
C VAL A 407 -15.34 -1.60 2.33
N ARG A 408 -16.34 -2.19 2.97
CA ARG A 408 -16.19 -3.28 3.92
C ARG A 408 -17.41 -4.18 3.92
N PHE A 409 -17.17 -5.48 4.07
CA PHE A 409 -18.22 -6.47 4.25
C PHE A 409 -17.77 -7.59 5.18
N ASP A 410 -18.47 -7.72 6.31
CA ASP A 410 -18.33 -8.78 7.31
C ASP A 410 -19.71 -9.36 7.67
N GLU A 411 -19.75 -10.44 8.46
CA GLU A 411 -21.02 -11.07 8.90
C GLU A 411 -21.96 -10.11 9.64
N ASP A 412 -21.40 -9.13 10.37
CA ASP A 412 -22.14 -8.20 11.22
C ASP A 412 -22.06 -6.73 10.75
N ARG A 413 -21.44 -6.45 9.60
CA ARG A 413 -21.17 -5.07 9.16
C ARG A 413 -21.04 -4.95 7.65
N LEU A 414 -21.72 -3.95 7.09
CA LEU A 414 -21.61 -3.56 5.69
C LEU A 414 -21.32 -2.06 5.62
N GLU A 415 -20.27 -1.67 4.90
CA GLU A 415 -19.94 -0.27 4.68
C GLU A 415 -19.98 0.08 3.20
N LEU A 416 -20.74 1.12 2.87
CA LEU A 416 -20.90 1.61 1.52
C LEU A 416 -20.38 3.04 1.42
N ASP A 417 -19.34 3.25 0.63
CA ASP A 417 -18.98 4.57 0.15
C ASP A 417 -20.00 4.98 -0.91
N ILE A 418 -20.76 6.02 -0.58
CA ILE A 418 -21.84 6.53 -1.41
C ILE A 418 -21.38 7.69 -2.30
N GLY A 419 -20.10 8.06 -2.26
CA GLY A 419 -19.53 9.23 -2.93
C GLY A 419 -20.17 10.55 -2.46
N ASP A 420 -19.65 11.68 -2.92
CA ASP A 420 -20.29 12.99 -2.73
C ASP A 420 -21.64 13.04 -3.45
N VAL A 421 -22.68 12.50 -2.82
CA VAL A 421 -24.04 12.98 -3.05
C VAL A 421 -24.05 14.39 -2.50
N ALA A 422 -23.89 15.37 -3.40
CA ALA A 422 -24.06 16.78 -3.13
C ALA A 422 -25.17 16.96 -2.08
N ALA A 423 -24.82 17.61 -0.97
CA ALA A 423 -25.79 18.17 -0.04
C ALA A 423 -26.75 19.07 -0.84
N GLY A 424 -27.86 18.50 -1.30
CA GLY A 424 -28.63 19.07 -2.40
C GLY A 424 -29.88 18.27 -2.77
N GLY A 425 -30.51 17.63 -1.77
CA GLY A 425 -31.88 17.13 -1.86
C GLY A 425 -32.68 17.77 -0.74
N THR A 426 -32.96 19.06 -0.85
CA THR A 426 -33.89 19.75 0.05
C THR A 426 -35.19 18.96 0.09
N CYS A 427 -35.65 18.62 1.31
CA CYS A 427 -37.06 18.44 1.59
C CYS A 427 -37.75 19.75 1.19
N GLY A 428 -38.22 19.81 -0.06
CA GLY A 428 -38.86 20.96 -0.63
C GLY A 428 -40.26 21.07 -0.05
N ASP A 429 -40.48 22.17 0.66
CA ASP A 429 -41.79 22.69 1.00
C ASP A 429 -42.78 22.52 -0.17
N ILE A 430 -43.85 21.76 0.07
CA ILE A 430 -45.04 21.83 -0.76
C ILE A 430 -45.69 23.19 -0.45
N ILE A 431 -45.36 24.19 -1.26
CA ILE A 431 -46.08 25.46 -1.32
C ILE A 431 -47.53 25.17 -1.73
N LEU A 432 -48.46 25.48 -0.84
CA LEU A 432 -49.89 25.55 -1.11
C LEU A 432 -50.23 26.79 -1.95
N GLY A 433 -50.93 26.58 -3.06
CA GLY A 433 -51.86 27.54 -3.68
C GLY A 433 -51.58 27.86 -5.16
N PRO A 434 -52.58 28.27 -5.97
CA PRO A 434 -53.96 28.67 -5.60
C PRO A 434 -55.10 27.97 -6.38
N GLY A 435 -56.27 27.90 -5.73
CA GLY A 435 -57.59 28.16 -6.35
C GLY A 435 -58.34 27.00 -7.01
N ILE A 436 -59.49 26.63 -6.41
CA ILE A 436 -60.83 26.68 -7.04
C ILE A 436 -61.89 26.70 -5.92
N HIS A 437 -62.76 27.69 -5.99
CA HIS A 437 -63.98 27.88 -5.21
C HIS A 437 -64.94 26.69 -5.31
N THR A 438 -65.68 26.40 -4.22
CA THR A 438 -67.15 26.37 -4.24
C THR A 438 -67.72 26.35 -2.81
N GLN A 439 -68.56 27.37 -2.57
CA GLN A 439 -69.61 27.57 -1.55
C GLN A 439 -69.23 27.61 -0.06
#